data_AF-A0A6A6D260-F1
#
_entry.id   AF-A0A6A6D260-F1
#
_cell.length_a   1.000
_cell.length_b   1.000
_cell.length_c   1.000
_cell.angle_alpha   90.00
_cell.angle_beta   90.00
_cell.angle_gamma   90.00
#
_symmetry.space_group_name_H-M   'P 1'
#
loop_
_entity.id
_entity.type
_entity.pdbx_description
1 polymer ?
#
loop_
_entity_poly.entity_id
_entity_poly.type
_entity_poly.pdbx_seq_one_letter_code
_entity_poly.pdbx_strand_id
1 'polypeptide(L)'
;MSSLQIYKDSLLVIGRAFQCSRPLLKPYFDTEVDRSGFFPTTTQRATGLLGRSAGCVELAMNKTYIDVANRIVSSTYSYWDGQTKETVTSKPIISSTVGFRVNPGGKQQCLHRDDSDYHTRNVDMPAMIGCVTALTKTTKENGATIVIPGSHLWGPERCPLDEEAVPAELEPGSALIFVGNLYHAGGGNGTTDQARETVGIFLCKPYLRPAENQFLMVPPEIAKHLPPQAQRLLGYGISLPSVGFVDYQDPMRKLFGVEDEETVDM
;
A
#
# COMPACT_ATOMS: atom_id res chain seq x y z
N MET A 1 20.75 -6.79 14.83
CA MET A 1 20.02 -8.04 14.52
C MET A 1 18.55 -7.79 14.80
N SER A 2 17.74 -7.58 13.75
CA SER A 2 16.31 -7.32 13.85
C SER A 2 15.57 -8.63 14.17
N SER A 3 14.77 -8.64 15.25
CA SER A 3 13.88 -9.76 15.56
C SER A 3 12.70 -9.74 14.58
N LEU A 4 12.68 -10.68 13.63
CA LEU A 4 11.54 -10.93 12.76
C LEU A 4 10.52 -11.77 13.54
N GLN A 5 9.35 -11.24 13.85
CA GLN A 5 8.24 -12.02 14.38
C GLN A 5 7.28 -12.34 13.23
N ILE A 6 7.33 -13.59 12.77
CA ILE A 6 6.35 -14.15 11.84
C ILE A 6 5.21 -14.69 12.69
N TYR A 7 4.06 -14.03 12.65
CA TYR A 7 2.82 -14.65 13.13
C TYR A 7 2.28 -15.51 11.99
N LYS A 8 2.19 -16.83 12.22
CA LYS A 8 1.61 -17.88 11.35
C LYS A 8 1.09 -17.40 9.97
N ASP A 9 1.85 -17.76 8.94
CA ASP A 9 1.49 -17.84 7.51
C ASP A 9 0.90 -16.60 6.79
N SER A 10 0.74 -15.44 7.42
CA SER A 10 0.13 -14.27 6.73
C SER A 10 0.49 -12.88 7.24
N LEU A 11 1.29 -12.79 8.31
CA LEU A 11 1.72 -11.51 8.89
C LEU A 11 3.24 -11.42 8.90
N LEU A 12 3.78 -10.38 8.28
CA LEU A 12 5.18 -10.03 8.41
C LEU A 12 5.29 -8.73 9.22
N VAL A 13 5.79 -8.83 10.45
CA VAL A 13 6.23 -7.67 11.21
C VAL A 13 7.72 -7.49 10.97
N ILE A 14 8.09 -6.45 10.23
CA ILE A 14 9.50 -6.12 9.99
C ILE A 14 9.95 -5.14 11.07
N GLY A 15 10.94 -5.53 11.88
CA GLY A 15 11.60 -4.63 12.85
C GLY A 15 12.59 -3.66 12.19
N ARG A 16 12.64 -2.41 12.67
CA ARG A 16 13.54 -1.29 12.27
C ARG A 16 14.11 -1.40 10.85
N ALA A 17 13.29 -1.14 9.84
CA ALA A 17 13.72 -1.16 8.43
C ALA A 17 13.42 0.14 7.67
N PHE A 18 12.75 1.12 8.30
CA PHE A 18 12.19 2.25 7.58
C PHE A 18 12.49 3.59 8.27
N GLN A 19 13.14 4.51 7.55
CA GLN A 19 13.33 5.89 7.97
C GLN A 19 12.50 6.81 7.08
N CYS A 20 11.21 6.97 7.39
CA CYS A 20 10.45 8.10 6.88
C CYS A 20 10.46 9.20 7.95
N SER A 21 10.99 10.38 7.62
CA SER A 21 11.13 11.46 8.60
C SER A 21 9.77 12.11 8.86
N ARG A 22 9.23 11.89 10.07
CA ARG A 22 8.01 12.50 10.63
C ARG A 22 7.77 13.98 10.30
N PRO A 23 8.80 14.88 10.28
CA PRO A 23 8.58 16.31 10.02
C PRO A 23 7.96 16.63 8.64
N LEU A 24 8.18 15.78 7.63
CA LEU A 24 7.76 16.08 6.26
C LEU A 24 6.26 15.91 6.01
N LEU A 25 5.56 15.13 6.84
CA LEU A 25 4.11 14.90 6.67
C LEU A 25 3.24 15.84 7.52
N LYS A 26 3.81 16.46 8.55
CA LYS A 26 3.08 17.35 9.46
C LYS A 26 2.29 18.46 8.74
N PRO A 27 2.86 19.20 7.75
CA PRO A 27 2.11 20.25 7.06
C PRO A 27 0.85 19.72 6.38
N TYR A 28 0.92 18.50 5.82
CA TYR A 28 -0.21 17.90 5.12
C TYR A 28 -1.30 17.46 6.10
N PHE A 29 -0.94 16.88 7.24
CA PHE A 29 -1.90 16.56 8.29
C PHE A 29 -2.59 17.79 8.86
N ASP A 30 -1.84 18.87 9.12
CA ASP A 30 -2.37 20.07 9.77
C ASP A 30 -3.36 20.84 8.88
N THR A 31 -3.23 20.70 7.55
CA THR A 31 -4.13 21.33 6.57
C THR A 31 -5.24 20.41 6.08
N GLU A 32 -5.26 19.14 6.50
CA GLU A 32 -6.24 18.19 6.00
C GLU A 32 -7.62 18.45 6.59
N VAL A 33 -8.64 18.37 5.73
CA VAL A 33 -10.04 18.54 6.09
C VAL A 33 -10.82 17.45 5.38
N ASP A 34 -11.42 16.53 6.14
CA ASP A 34 -12.25 15.50 5.55
C ASP A 34 -13.55 16.09 5.02
N ARG A 35 -13.67 16.19 3.70
CA ARG A 35 -14.87 16.71 3.04
C ARG A 35 -15.90 15.62 2.74
N SER A 36 -15.52 14.34 2.82
CA SER A 36 -16.45 13.25 2.56
C SER A 36 -17.29 12.88 3.79
N GLY A 37 -16.83 13.22 5.00
CA GLY A 37 -17.44 12.80 6.26
C GLY A 37 -17.26 11.32 6.57
N PHE A 38 -16.40 10.63 5.82
CA PHE A 38 -16.12 9.21 5.99
C PHE A 38 -15.20 8.96 7.18
N PHE A 39 -14.24 9.85 7.44
CA PHE A 39 -13.31 9.72 8.55
C PHE A 39 -13.78 10.57 9.74
N PRO A 40 -13.59 10.09 10.98
CA PRO A 40 -13.78 10.92 12.16
C PRO A 40 -12.88 12.15 12.10
N THR A 41 -13.33 13.28 12.64
CA THR A 41 -12.55 14.54 12.72
C THR A 41 -11.22 14.39 13.49
N THR A 42 -11.09 13.32 14.27
CA THR A 42 -9.88 12.95 15.01
C THR A 42 -8.83 12.25 14.15
N THR A 43 -9.14 11.88 12.90
CA THR A 43 -8.21 11.24 11.97
C THR A 43 -7.85 12.19 10.84
N GLN A 44 -6.56 12.49 10.70
CA GLN A 44 -6.02 13.30 9.62
C GLN A 44 -5.25 12.42 8.63
N ARG A 45 -5.29 12.78 7.35
CA ARG A 45 -4.64 12.02 6.27
C ARG A 45 -3.66 12.86 5.46
N ALA A 46 -2.72 12.20 4.82
CA ALA A 46 -1.87 12.79 3.78
C ALA A 46 -1.76 11.79 2.64
N THR A 47 -1.97 12.24 1.40
CA THR A 47 -2.02 11.35 0.22
C THR A 47 -1.02 11.81 -0.84
N GLY A 48 -0.79 11.02 -1.89
CA GLY A 48 0.19 11.31 -2.95
C GLY A 48 1.62 11.38 -2.40
N LEU A 49 1.97 10.45 -1.51
CA LEU A 49 3.15 10.57 -0.66
C LEU A 49 4.46 10.53 -1.45
N LEU A 50 4.52 9.82 -2.58
CA LEU A 50 5.71 9.76 -3.43
C LEU A 50 6.06 11.12 -4.03
N GLY A 51 5.07 11.97 -4.30
CA GLY A 51 5.30 13.35 -4.75
C GLY A 51 5.66 14.33 -3.62
N ARG A 52 5.62 13.88 -2.36
CA ARG A 52 5.71 14.76 -1.17
C ARG A 52 6.89 14.47 -0.25
N SER A 53 7.41 13.24 -0.23
CA SER A 53 8.42 12.81 0.73
C SER A 53 9.39 11.79 0.13
N ALA A 54 10.68 12.13 0.09
CA ALA A 54 11.73 11.20 -0.30
C ALA A 54 11.75 9.94 0.59
N GLY A 55 11.49 10.08 1.89
CA GLY A 55 11.39 8.93 2.80
C GLY A 55 10.20 8.00 2.48
N CYS A 56 9.11 8.53 1.91
CA CYS A 56 8.01 7.70 1.41
C CYS A 56 8.37 6.99 0.09
N VAL A 57 9.17 7.63 -0.77
CA VAL A 57 9.71 7.01 -1.99
C VAL A 57 10.65 5.84 -1.60
N GLU A 58 11.55 6.05 -0.65
CA GLU A 58 12.43 5.00 -0.12
C GLU A 58 11.64 3.84 0.52
N LEU A 59 10.60 4.16 1.30
CA LEU A 59 9.71 3.17 1.90
C LEU A 59 9.01 2.32 0.83
N ALA A 60 8.48 2.96 -0.23
CA ALA A 60 7.79 2.26 -1.30
C ALA A 60 8.73 1.34 -2.10
N MET A 61 10.00 1.72 -2.25
CA MET A 61 11.02 0.91 -2.95
C MET A 61 11.77 -0.06 -2.04
N ASN A 62 11.39 -0.20 -0.76
CA ASN A 62 12.11 -1.06 0.17
C ASN A 62 12.16 -2.51 -0.35
N LYS A 63 13.38 -3.05 -0.40
CA LYS A 63 13.64 -4.36 -0.99
C LYS A 63 12.78 -5.47 -0.38
N THR A 64 12.66 -5.53 0.94
CA THR A 64 11.88 -6.60 1.59
C THR A 64 10.40 -6.49 1.24
N TYR A 65 9.83 -5.29 1.25
CA TYR A 65 8.43 -5.11 0.88
C TYR A 65 8.18 -5.42 -0.60
N ILE A 66 9.06 -4.94 -1.50
CA ILE A 66 8.99 -5.22 -2.94
C ILE A 66 9.14 -6.72 -3.23
N ASP A 67 10.07 -7.43 -2.59
CA ASP A 67 10.24 -8.88 -2.78
C ASP A 67 8.98 -9.65 -2.37
N VAL A 68 8.37 -9.27 -1.23
CA VAL A 68 7.11 -9.86 -0.76
C VAL A 68 5.96 -9.54 -1.70
N ALA A 69 5.82 -8.28 -2.13
CA ALA A 69 4.79 -7.86 -3.07
C ALA A 69 4.93 -8.55 -4.42
N ASN A 70 6.14 -8.70 -4.94
CA ASN A 70 6.40 -9.41 -6.19
C ASN A 70 5.99 -10.89 -6.09
N ARG A 71 6.19 -11.53 -4.94
CA ARG A 71 5.78 -12.93 -4.72
C ARG A 71 4.27 -13.11 -4.63
N ILE A 72 3.57 -12.13 -4.05
CA ILE A 72 2.14 -12.26 -3.71
C ILE A 72 1.25 -11.69 -4.81
N VAL A 73 1.60 -10.52 -5.34
CA VAL A 73 0.69 -9.68 -6.13
C VAL A 73 1.07 -9.60 -7.61
N SER A 74 2.30 -9.96 -8.00
CA SER A 74 2.64 -10.09 -9.44
C SER A 74 1.65 -11.00 -10.16
N SER A 75 1.45 -10.75 -11.45
CA SER A 75 0.56 -11.54 -12.27
C SER A 75 1.30 -12.14 -13.44
N THR A 76 1.35 -13.47 -13.48
CA THR A 76 1.79 -14.22 -14.66
C THR A 76 0.56 -14.75 -15.38
N TYR A 77 0.44 -14.45 -16.67
CA TYR A 77 -0.69 -14.83 -17.49
C TYR A 77 -0.21 -15.40 -18.83
N SER A 78 -0.80 -16.51 -19.25
CA SER A 78 -0.57 -17.09 -20.56
C SER A 78 -1.80 -16.90 -21.44
N TYR A 79 -1.58 -16.51 -22.69
CA TYR A 79 -2.62 -16.37 -23.70
C TYR A 79 -2.12 -16.81 -25.06
N TRP A 80 -3.04 -16.93 -26.01
CA TRP A 80 -2.70 -17.23 -27.39
C TRP A 80 -2.71 -15.93 -28.20
N ASP A 81 -1.64 -15.69 -28.94
CA ASP A 81 -1.57 -14.66 -29.97
C ASP A 81 -1.32 -15.33 -31.32
N GLY A 82 -2.36 -15.36 -32.16
CA GLY A 82 -2.41 -16.25 -33.32
C GLY A 82 -2.21 -17.72 -32.92
N GLN A 83 -1.15 -18.36 -33.42
CA GLN A 83 -0.77 -19.74 -33.11
C GLN A 83 0.40 -19.85 -32.12
N THR A 84 0.84 -18.72 -31.53
CA THR A 84 1.89 -18.70 -30.52
C THR A 84 1.27 -18.58 -29.14
N LYS A 85 1.74 -19.40 -28.19
CA LYS A 85 1.35 -19.26 -26.79
C LYS A 85 2.35 -18.35 -26.09
N GLU A 86 1.89 -17.17 -25.71
CA GLU A 86 2.66 -16.19 -24.96
C GLU A 86 2.49 -16.40 -23.46
N THR A 87 3.51 -16.01 -22.69
CA THR A 87 3.43 -15.95 -21.22
C THR A 87 4.14 -14.70 -20.73
N VAL A 88 3.37 -13.82 -20.10
CA VAL A 88 3.86 -12.53 -19.63
C VAL A 88 3.74 -12.44 -18.12
N THR A 89 4.60 -11.64 -17.49
CA THR A 89 4.54 -11.36 -16.06
C THR A 89 4.63 -9.85 -15.83
N SER A 90 3.72 -9.33 -15.01
CA SER A 90 3.67 -7.91 -14.64
C SER A 90 3.81 -7.75 -13.13
N LYS A 91 4.66 -6.80 -12.72
CA LYS A 91 4.95 -6.51 -11.31
C LYS A 91 3.90 -5.57 -10.70
N PRO A 92 3.71 -5.54 -9.37
CA PRO A 92 2.70 -4.69 -8.72
C PRO A 92 2.96 -3.20 -8.90
N ILE A 93 1.88 -2.41 -8.83
CA ILE A 93 1.93 -0.93 -8.81
C ILE A 93 1.26 -0.42 -7.53
N ILE A 94 1.48 0.84 -7.19
CA ILE A 94 0.82 1.53 -6.09
C ILE A 94 -0.67 1.65 -6.38
N SER A 95 -1.47 1.13 -5.45
CA SER A 95 -2.90 1.44 -5.39
C SER A 95 -3.12 2.78 -4.70
N SER A 96 -2.54 2.95 -3.51
CA SER A 96 -2.67 4.16 -2.73
C SER A 96 -1.49 4.36 -1.77
N THR A 97 -1.26 5.61 -1.41
CA THR A 97 -0.34 5.97 -0.34
C THR A 97 -1.01 6.90 0.65
N VAL A 98 -0.96 6.56 1.93
CA VAL A 98 -1.68 7.33 2.95
C VAL A 98 -0.87 7.43 4.23
N GLY A 99 -0.57 8.66 4.63
CA GLY A 99 -0.15 8.98 5.99
C GLY A 99 -1.41 9.06 6.85
N PHE A 100 -1.39 8.46 8.03
CA PHE A 100 -2.48 8.54 9.00
C PHE A 100 -1.97 9.17 10.28
N ARG A 101 -2.68 10.18 10.77
CA ARG A 101 -2.55 10.68 12.14
C ARG A 101 -3.87 10.48 12.87
N VAL A 102 -3.87 9.60 13.86
CA VAL A 102 -5.03 9.35 14.72
C VAL A 102 -4.79 10.06 16.04
N ASN A 103 -5.54 11.13 16.28
CA ASN A 103 -5.44 11.95 17.48
C ASN A 103 -6.17 11.31 18.67
N PRO A 104 -5.89 11.76 19.92
CA PRO A 104 -6.65 11.40 21.11
C PRO A 104 -8.17 11.43 20.89
N GLY A 105 -8.87 10.40 21.39
CA GLY A 105 -10.31 10.22 21.19
C GLY A 105 -10.71 9.64 19.83
N GLY A 106 -9.75 9.20 19.02
CA GLY A 106 -9.99 8.49 17.75
C GLY A 106 -10.85 7.24 17.94
N LYS A 107 -11.90 7.08 17.14
CA LYS A 107 -12.72 5.86 17.14
C LYS A 107 -12.09 4.79 16.25
N GLN A 108 -12.24 3.53 16.65
CA GLN A 108 -11.88 2.38 15.82
C GLN A 108 -12.68 2.41 14.52
N GLN A 109 -12.02 2.09 13.40
CA GLN A 109 -12.69 1.85 12.13
C GLN A 109 -13.44 0.51 12.16
N CYS A 110 -14.48 0.36 11.33
CA CYS A 110 -15.08 -0.95 11.10
C CYS A 110 -14.05 -1.91 10.51
N LEU A 111 -14.09 -3.19 10.91
CA LEU A 111 -13.28 -4.23 10.28
C LEU A 111 -13.62 -4.32 8.79
N HIS A 112 -12.59 -4.27 7.94
CA HIS A 112 -12.72 -4.25 6.49
C HIS A 112 -11.55 -5.00 5.83
N ARG A 113 -11.66 -5.17 4.51
CA ARG A 113 -10.63 -5.68 3.61
C ARG A 113 -10.36 -4.60 2.59
N ASP A 114 -9.10 -4.32 2.28
CA ASP A 114 -8.76 -3.25 1.32
C ASP A 114 -9.04 -3.67 -0.12
N ASP A 115 -9.01 -4.97 -0.41
CA ASP A 115 -9.26 -5.47 -1.77
C ASP A 115 -10.76 -5.58 -2.12
N SER A 116 -11.67 -5.20 -1.20
CA SER A 116 -13.11 -5.15 -1.50
C SER A 116 -13.44 -4.20 -2.63
N ASP A 117 -12.64 -3.14 -2.81
CA ASP A 117 -12.76 -2.16 -3.90
C ASP A 117 -12.62 -2.79 -5.29
N TYR A 118 -11.98 -3.96 -5.37
CA TYR A 118 -11.76 -4.70 -6.60
C TYR A 118 -12.78 -5.82 -6.83
N HIS A 119 -13.76 -5.97 -5.93
CA HIS A 119 -14.78 -7.02 -6.00
C HIS A 119 -14.17 -8.42 -6.22
N THR A 120 -13.02 -8.69 -5.57
CA THR A 120 -12.29 -9.96 -5.71
C THR A 120 -13.13 -11.11 -5.17
N ARG A 121 -13.07 -12.26 -5.85
CA ARG A 121 -13.70 -13.47 -5.29
C ARG A 121 -12.72 -14.05 -4.28
N ASN A 122 -13.25 -14.61 -3.19
CA ASN A 122 -12.44 -15.23 -2.12
C ASN A 122 -11.57 -16.44 -2.56
N VAL A 123 -11.60 -16.82 -3.83
CA VAL A 123 -10.77 -17.87 -4.43
C VAL A 123 -9.58 -17.33 -5.23
N ASP A 124 -9.53 -16.01 -5.43
CA ASP A 124 -8.48 -15.37 -6.22
C ASP A 124 -7.29 -15.02 -5.33
N MET A 125 -6.07 -15.12 -5.90
CA MET A 125 -4.85 -14.58 -5.29
C MET A 125 -5.10 -13.13 -4.83
N PRO A 126 -4.58 -12.70 -3.67
CA PRO A 126 -4.87 -11.36 -3.15
C PRO A 126 -4.54 -10.29 -4.19
N ALA A 127 -5.51 -9.41 -4.46
CA ALA A 127 -5.36 -8.35 -5.46
C ALA A 127 -4.50 -7.18 -4.97
N MET A 128 -4.25 -7.13 -3.65
CA MET A 128 -3.55 -6.05 -2.98
C MET A 128 -2.68 -6.59 -1.83
N ILE A 129 -1.62 -5.86 -1.51
CA ILE A 129 -0.83 -5.99 -0.29
C ILE A 129 -0.58 -4.61 0.32
N GLY A 130 -0.76 -4.48 1.63
CA GLY A 130 -0.48 -3.26 2.40
C GLY A 130 0.80 -3.38 3.23
N CYS A 131 1.49 -2.25 3.42
CA CYS A 131 2.58 -2.08 4.37
C CYS A 131 2.34 -0.81 5.18
N VAL A 132 1.99 -0.97 6.46
CA VAL A 132 1.76 0.14 7.39
C VAL A 132 2.95 0.26 8.33
N THR A 133 3.72 1.33 8.15
CA THR A 133 4.94 1.64 8.88
C THR A 133 4.66 2.66 9.99
N ALA A 134 5.17 2.40 11.18
CA ALA A 134 5.04 3.28 12.33
C ALA A 134 6.00 4.47 12.26
N LEU A 135 5.48 5.70 12.34
CA LEU A 135 6.29 6.92 12.52
C LEU A 135 6.43 7.30 14.00
N THR A 136 5.40 6.98 14.79
CA THR A 136 5.42 7.01 16.26
C THR A 136 5.26 5.61 16.80
N LYS A 137 5.60 5.38 18.07
CA LYS A 137 5.28 4.12 18.73
C LYS A 137 3.77 3.87 18.62
N THR A 138 3.37 2.70 18.13
CA THR A 138 1.98 2.26 18.08
C THR A 138 1.76 1.24 19.20
N THR A 139 0.76 1.50 20.03
CA THR A 139 0.33 0.60 21.11
C THR A 139 -1.17 0.36 20.98
N LYS A 140 -1.69 -0.65 21.66
CA LYS A 140 -3.13 -0.89 21.72
C LYS A 140 -3.89 0.37 22.14
N GLU A 141 -3.39 1.10 23.14
CA GLU A 141 -4.06 2.25 23.76
C GLU A 141 -4.10 3.47 22.83
N ASN A 142 -3.03 3.71 22.07
CA ASN A 142 -2.98 4.81 21.10
C ASN A 142 -3.51 4.43 19.71
N GLY A 143 -4.14 3.27 19.61
CA GLY A 143 -4.87 2.81 18.44
C GLY A 143 -4.00 2.14 17.41
N ALA A 144 -3.15 1.20 17.78
CA ALA A 144 -2.51 0.29 16.83
C ALA A 144 -3.52 -0.29 15.82
N THR A 145 -3.09 -0.52 14.57
CA THR A 145 -3.90 -1.28 13.60
C THR A 145 -4.27 -2.62 14.21
N ILE A 146 -5.54 -3.01 14.17
CA ILE A 146 -6.01 -4.32 14.61
C ILE A 146 -6.19 -5.23 13.40
N VAL A 147 -5.87 -6.50 13.56
CA VAL A 147 -5.95 -7.52 12.50
C VAL A 147 -6.59 -8.78 13.03
N ILE A 148 -7.28 -9.54 12.18
CA ILE A 148 -7.72 -10.90 12.51
C ILE A 148 -6.83 -11.89 11.77
N PRO A 149 -5.84 -12.53 12.43
CA PRO A 149 -4.95 -13.49 11.77
C PRO A 149 -5.72 -14.65 11.14
N GLY A 150 -5.31 -15.06 9.93
CA GLY A 150 -5.98 -16.15 9.19
C GLY A 150 -7.27 -15.74 8.47
N SER A 151 -7.77 -14.52 8.65
CA SER A 151 -9.04 -14.07 8.06
C SER A 151 -9.03 -13.87 6.55
N HIS A 152 -7.85 -13.83 5.94
CA HIS A 152 -7.65 -13.85 4.49
C HIS A 152 -8.12 -15.16 3.83
N LEU A 153 -8.34 -16.22 4.61
CA LEU A 153 -8.86 -17.51 4.12
C LEU A 153 -10.39 -17.59 4.18
N TRP A 154 -11.06 -16.57 4.71
CA TRP A 154 -12.50 -16.64 4.96
C TRP A 154 -13.31 -16.27 3.72
N GLY A 155 -14.35 -17.06 3.45
CA GLY A 155 -15.38 -16.77 2.45
C GLY A 155 -16.30 -15.61 2.86
N PRO A 156 -17.20 -15.17 1.95
CA PRO A 156 -18.04 -13.99 2.18
C PRO A 156 -19.13 -14.23 3.24
N GLU A 157 -19.45 -15.49 3.51
CA GLU A 157 -20.48 -15.90 4.48
C GLU A 157 -20.04 -15.73 5.95
N ARG A 158 -18.75 -15.47 6.20
CA ARG A 158 -18.23 -15.30 7.56
C ARG A 158 -18.06 -13.83 7.89
N CYS A 159 -18.87 -13.35 8.83
CA CYS A 159 -18.73 -12.02 9.42
C CYS A 159 -17.50 -11.98 10.37
N PRO A 160 -16.66 -10.93 10.32
CA PRO A 160 -15.60 -10.73 11.30
C PRO A 160 -16.13 -10.10 12.60
N LEU A 161 -15.59 -10.51 13.75
CA LEU A 161 -15.94 -9.94 15.05
C LEU A 161 -14.74 -9.17 15.66
N ASP A 162 -15.01 -8.03 16.29
CA ASP A 162 -13.97 -7.19 16.91
C ASP A 162 -13.16 -7.94 17.99
N GLU A 163 -13.77 -8.89 18.70
CA GLU A 163 -13.13 -9.71 19.72
C GLU A 163 -12.09 -10.72 19.17
N GLU A 164 -12.15 -11.01 17.87
CA GLU A 164 -11.17 -11.88 17.19
C GLU A 164 -9.92 -11.10 16.76
N ALA A 165 -9.97 -9.77 16.82
CA ALA A 165 -8.89 -8.91 16.34
C ALA A 165 -7.83 -8.67 17.41
N VAL A 166 -6.56 -8.64 16.99
CA VAL A 166 -5.41 -8.38 17.85
C VAL A 166 -4.68 -7.11 17.38
N PRO A 167 -4.17 -6.26 18.30
CA PRO A 167 -3.42 -5.07 17.94
C PRO A 167 -2.02 -5.42 17.42
N ALA A 168 -1.61 -4.76 16.34
CA ALA A 168 -0.25 -4.78 15.82
C ALA A 168 0.55 -3.61 16.40
N GLU A 169 1.11 -3.81 17.59
CA GLU A 169 1.98 -2.84 18.25
C GLU A 169 3.36 -2.79 17.56
N LEU A 170 3.85 -1.58 17.30
CA LEU A 170 5.05 -1.34 16.51
C LEU A 170 5.90 -0.24 17.15
N GLU A 171 7.21 -0.47 17.18
CA GLU A 171 8.18 0.60 17.42
C GLU A 171 8.36 1.46 16.15
N PRO A 172 8.74 2.75 16.27
CA PRO A 172 9.02 3.60 15.11
C PRO A 172 9.99 2.95 14.12
N GLY A 173 9.63 2.97 12.84
CA GLY A 173 10.38 2.35 11.74
C GLY A 173 10.16 0.84 11.58
N SER A 174 9.32 0.22 12.41
CA SER A 174 8.78 -1.12 12.18
C SER A 174 7.48 -1.04 11.36
N ALA A 175 7.14 -2.12 10.66
CA ALA A 175 5.96 -2.16 9.80
C ALA A 175 5.16 -3.45 9.95
N LEU A 176 3.85 -3.32 9.77
CA LEU A 176 2.91 -4.42 9.57
C LEU A 176 2.67 -4.59 8.06
N ILE A 177 2.97 -5.76 7.52
CA ILE A 177 2.62 -6.14 6.15
C ILE A 177 1.52 -7.20 6.16
N PHE A 178 0.49 -6.98 5.34
CA PHE A 178 -0.69 -7.84 5.25
C PHE A 178 -1.27 -7.84 3.83
N VAL A 179 -1.96 -8.92 3.47
CA VAL A 179 -2.69 -9.04 2.20
C VAL A 179 -4.05 -8.34 2.28
N GLY A 180 -4.52 -7.79 1.15
CA GLY A 180 -5.72 -6.95 1.11
C GLY A 180 -7.01 -7.64 1.58
N ASN A 181 -7.10 -8.96 1.45
CA ASN A 181 -8.23 -9.76 1.92
C ASN A 181 -8.16 -10.14 3.41
N LEU A 182 -7.16 -9.66 4.16
CA LEU A 182 -7.12 -9.81 5.61
C LEU A 182 -8.06 -8.79 6.27
N TYR A 183 -8.97 -9.25 7.13
CA TYR A 183 -9.77 -8.34 7.93
C TYR A 183 -8.90 -7.58 8.93
N HIS A 184 -8.99 -6.26 8.88
CA HIS A 184 -8.25 -5.34 9.71
C HIS A 184 -9.00 -4.00 9.89
N ALA A 185 -8.50 -3.16 10.79
CA ALA A 185 -9.01 -1.81 11.00
C ALA A 185 -7.96 -0.93 11.71
N GLY A 186 -8.03 0.38 11.51
CA GLY A 186 -7.37 1.34 12.39
C GLY A 186 -7.98 1.27 13.80
N GLY A 187 -7.18 0.92 14.81
CA GLY A 187 -7.62 0.88 16.20
C GLY A 187 -7.97 2.27 16.75
N GLY A 188 -8.87 2.29 17.73
CA GLY A 188 -9.25 3.52 18.43
C GLY A 188 -8.14 4.05 19.32
N ASN A 189 -7.96 5.37 19.34
CA ASN A 189 -6.98 6.03 20.19
C ASN A 189 -7.67 6.54 21.46
N GLY A 190 -7.54 5.75 22.53
CA GLY A 190 -8.12 6.04 23.85
C GLY A 190 -7.23 6.90 24.75
N THR A 191 -6.06 7.33 24.27
CA THR A 191 -5.18 8.22 25.04
C THR A 191 -5.71 9.65 25.07
N THR A 192 -5.13 10.49 25.93
CA THR A 192 -5.46 11.91 26.06
C THR A 192 -4.41 12.84 25.44
N ASP A 193 -3.20 12.34 25.19
CA ASP A 193 -2.01 13.16 24.88
C ASP A 193 -1.13 12.61 23.74
N GLN A 194 -1.48 11.46 23.14
CA GLN A 194 -0.67 10.84 22.09
C GLN A 194 -1.40 10.83 20.75
N ALA A 195 -0.79 11.45 19.73
CA ALA A 195 -1.19 11.24 18.34
C ALA A 195 -0.39 10.09 17.73
N ARG A 196 -1.09 9.08 17.19
CA ARG A 196 -0.48 7.93 16.52
C ARG A 196 -0.32 8.22 15.03
N GLU A 197 0.92 8.21 14.56
CA GLU A 197 1.25 8.50 13.15
C GLU A 197 1.85 7.28 12.46
N THR A 198 1.29 6.94 11.30
CA THR A 198 1.75 5.83 10.44
C THR A 198 1.77 6.26 8.97
N VAL A 199 2.53 5.52 8.16
CA VAL A 199 2.50 5.62 6.68
C VAL A 199 2.13 4.26 6.12
N GLY A 200 1.05 4.22 5.34
CA GLY A 200 0.66 3.09 4.53
C GLY A 200 1.11 3.25 3.08
N ILE A 201 1.81 2.24 2.57
CA ILE A 201 2.01 2.02 1.13
C ILE A 201 1.23 0.76 0.75
N PHE A 202 0.33 0.89 -0.21
CA PHE A 202 -0.53 -0.21 -0.66
C PHE A 202 -0.26 -0.47 -2.14
N LEU A 203 0.07 -1.71 -2.48
CA LEU A 203 0.33 -2.14 -3.86
C LEU A 203 -0.78 -3.07 -4.34
N CYS A 204 -1.21 -2.92 -5.60
CA CYS A 204 -2.18 -3.79 -6.25
C CYS A 204 -1.60 -4.44 -7.51
N LYS A 205 -2.38 -5.37 -8.07
CA LYS A 205 -2.07 -5.93 -9.39
C LYS A 205 -2.02 -4.82 -10.44
N PRO A 206 -1.08 -4.90 -11.40
CA PRO A 206 -0.78 -3.79 -12.31
C PRO A 206 -1.83 -3.51 -13.39
N TYR A 207 -2.75 -4.46 -13.61
CA TYR A 207 -3.88 -4.31 -14.52
C TYR A 207 -5.16 -3.84 -13.82
N LEU A 208 -5.13 -3.63 -12.51
CA LEU A 208 -6.25 -3.06 -11.76
C LEU A 208 -6.14 -1.54 -11.72
N ARG A 209 -7.28 -0.87 -11.64
CA ARG A 209 -7.33 0.57 -11.42
C ARG A 209 -6.85 0.89 -9.99
N PRO A 210 -5.82 1.71 -9.78
CA PRO A 210 -5.41 2.16 -8.44
C PRO A 210 -6.55 2.89 -7.69
N ALA A 211 -6.62 2.72 -6.36
CA ALA A 211 -7.62 3.38 -5.52
C ALA A 211 -7.38 4.90 -5.44
N GLU A 212 -6.12 5.32 -5.37
CA GLU A 212 -5.69 6.70 -5.51
C GLU A 212 -5.18 6.93 -6.94
N ASN A 213 -5.65 7.99 -7.60
CA ASN A 213 -5.21 8.30 -8.96
C ASN A 213 -3.77 8.86 -8.97
N GLN A 214 -2.79 7.97 -9.10
CA GLN A 214 -1.36 8.31 -9.02
C GLN A 214 -0.92 9.28 -10.12
N PHE A 215 -1.49 9.20 -11.33
CA PHE A 215 -1.15 10.11 -12.43
C PHE A 215 -1.55 11.56 -12.16
N LEU A 216 -2.56 11.80 -11.31
CA LEU A 216 -2.95 13.15 -10.88
C LEU A 216 -2.23 13.57 -9.61
N MET A 217 -1.95 12.63 -8.71
CA MET A 217 -1.29 12.91 -7.43
C MET A 217 0.22 13.12 -7.58
N VAL A 218 0.85 12.44 -8.54
CA VAL A 218 2.27 12.55 -8.88
C VAL A 218 2.41 12.62 -10.40
N PRO A 219 2.03 13.76 -11.01
CA PRO A 219 2.01 13.92 -12.47
C PRO A 219 3.43 13.86 -13.08
N PRO A 220 3.58 13.72 -14.41
CA PRO A 220 4.87 13.47 -15.06
C PRO A 220 5.96 14.49 -14.72
N GLU A 221 5.60 15.75 -14.54
CA GLU A 221 6.52 16.83 -14.15
C GLU A 221 7.13 16.64 -12.75
N ILE A 222 6.47 15.90 -11.87
CA ILE A 222 7.00 15.48 -10.57
C ILE A 222 7.68 14.11 -10.70
N ALA A 223 7.01 13.14 -11.34
CA ALA A 223 7.49 11.77 -11.45
C ALA A 223 8.85 11.64 -12.17
N LYS A 224 9.15 12.52 -13.14
CA LYS A 224 10.43 12.54 -13.86
C LYS A 224 11.66 12.75 -12.94
N HIS A 225 11.45 13.26 -11.73
CA HIS A 225 12.52 13.46 -10.74
C HIS A 225 12.67 12.28 -9.77
N LEU A 226 11.81 11.28 -9.87
CA LEU A 226 11.88 10.06 -9.06
C LEU A 226 12.74 9.00 -9.75
N PRO A 227 13.33 8.04 -9.01
CA PRO A 227 14.02 6.91 -9.61
C PRO A 227 13.11 6.07 -10.52
N PRO A 228 13.65 5.40 -11.55
CA PRO A 228 12.86 4.56 -12.47
C PRO A 228 11.92 3.55 -11.80
N GLN A 229 12.38 2.91 -10.72
CA GLN A 229 11.54 1.97 -9.96
C GLN A 229 10.31 2.65 -9.35
N ALA A 230 10.45 3.86 -8.81
CA ALA A 230 9.33 4.62 -8.26
C ALA A 230 8.36 5.08 -9.36
N GLN A 231 8.87 5.46 -10.53
CA GLN A 231 8.04 5.78 -11.70
C GLN A 231 7.20 4.57 -12.13
N ARG A 232 7.79 3.36 -12.18
CA ARG A 232 7.05 2.11 -12.46
C ARG A 232 6.03 1.79 -11.37
N LEU A 233 6.39 1.95 -10.10
CA LEU A 233 5.45 1.79 -8.99
C LEU A 233 4.26 2.74 -9.08
N LEU A 234 4.43 3.96 -9.60
CA LEU A 234 3.32 4.90 -9.84
C LEU A 234 2.42 4.50 -11.02
N GLY A 235 2.76 3.44 -11.75
CA GLY A 235 1.98 2.93 -12.89
C GLY A 235 2.37 3.53 -14.24
N TYR A 236 3.54 4.19 -14.36
CA TYR A 236 4.01 4.72 -15.65
C TYR A 236 4.61 3.65 -16.58
N GLY A 237 4.91 2.45 -16.07
CA GLY A 237 5.33 1.33 -16.92
C GLY A 237 4.14 0.58 -17.50
N ILE A 238 4.38 -0.14 -18.60
CA ILE A 238 3.37 -1.04 -19.17
C ILE A 238 3.17 -2.25 -18.25
N SER A 239 1.92 -2.55 -17.95
CA SER A 239 1.52 -3.88 -17.49
C SER A 239 1.35 -4.77 -18.70
N LEU A 240 2.27 -5.72 -18.91
CA LEU A 240 2.17 -6.69 -19.99
C LEU A 240 0.81 -7.41 -19.96
N PRO A 241 0.22 -7.71 -21.15
CA PRO A 241 0.85 -7.56 -22.47
C PRO A 241 0.90 -6.13 -23.01
N SER A 242 -0.03 -5.24 -22.66
CA SER A 242 -0.07 -3.89 -23.25
C SER A 242 -0.90 -2.87 -22.47
N VAL A 243 -1.24 -3.11 -21.21
CA VAL A 243 -2.04 -2.15 -20.42
C VAL A 243 -1.15 -0.98 -20.00
N GLY A 244 -1.62 0.26 -20.25
CA GLY A 244 -0.97 1.48 -19.77
C GLY A 244 -0.08 2.20 -20.79
N PHE A 245 -0.09 1.81 -22.07
CA PHE A 245 0.69 2.49 -23.11
C PHE A 245 0.28 3.96 -23.34
N VAL A 246 1.18 4.75 -23.90
CA VAL A 246 0.88 6.07 -24.48
C VAL A 246 1.33 6.11 -25.94
N ASP A 247 0.38 6.33 -26.86
CA ASP A 247 0.60 6.32 -28.32
C ASP A 247 1.40 5.11 -28.81
N TYR A 248 0.97 3.93 -28.36
CA TYR A 248 1.62 2.64 -28.60
C TYR A 248 3.11 2.58 -28.21
N GLN A 249 3.51 3.31 -27.17
CA GLN A 249 4.86 3.27 -26.60
C GLN A 249 4.81 3.09 -25.09
N ASP A 250 5.88 2.54 -24.53
CA ASP A 250 6.12 2.53 -23.09
C ASP A 250 6.27 3.98 -22.57
N PRO A 251 5.42 4.42 -21.61
CA PRO A 251 5.51 5.76 -21.08
C PRO A 251 6.83 6.03 -20.35
N MET A 252 7.52 4.99 -19.84
CA MET A 252 8.85 5.12 -19.24
C MET A 252 9.87 5.67 -20.25
N ARG A 253 9.88 5.11 -21.48
CA ARG A 253 10.69 5.61 -22.60
C ARG A 253 10.23 6.99 -23.03
N LYS A 254 8.93 7.11 -23.32
CA LYS A 254 8.38 8.30 -23.97
C LYS A 254 8.42 9.57 -23.11
N LEU A 255 8.12 9.45 -21.82
CA LEU A 255 7.99 10.60 -20.92
C LEU A 255 9.28 10.89 -20.15
N PHE A 256 10.05 9.86 -19.82
CA PHE A 256 11.20 9.98 -18.92
C PHE A 256 12.55 9.60 -19.56
N GLY A 257 12.55 9.09 -20.78
CA GLY A 257 13.77 8.63 -21.46
C GLY A 257 14.42 7.42 -20.77
N VAL A 258 13.64 6.64 -20.03
CA VAL A 258 14.11 5.45 -19.31
C VAL A 258 14.04 4.24 -20.24
N GLU A 259 15.21 3.68 -20.54
CA GLU A 259 15.36 2.43 -21.28
C GLU A 259 16.23 1.46 -20.46
N ASP A 260 15.61 0.38 -19.99
CA ASP A 260 16.25 -0.68 -19.21
C ASP A 260 15.58 -2.04 -19.51
N GLU A 261 15.92 -3.09 -18.75
CA GLU A 261 15.42 -4.45 -18.97
C GLU A 261 13.91 -4.62 -18.75
N GLU A 262 13.23 -3.64 -18.15
CA GLU A 262 11.78 -3.66 -17.93
C GLU A 262 11.01 -2.79 -18.94
N THR A 263 11.69 -2.09 -19.84
CA THR A 263 11.05 -1.30 -20.90
C THR A 263 10.41 -2.24 -21.94
N VAL A 264 9.14 -2.00 -22.27
CA VAL A 264 8.39 -2.81 -23.22
C VAL A 264 8.43 -2.21 -24.62
N ASP A 265 8.87 -3.01 -25.59
CA ASP A 265 8.72 -2.70 -27.01
C ASP A 265 7.35 -3.17 -27.50
N MET A 266 6.56 -2.24 -28.03
CA MET A 266 5.23 -2.51 -28.58
C MET A 266 5.18 -2.37 -30.09
#